data_AF-A0A660NA11-F1
#
_entry.id   AF-A0A660NA11-F1
#
_cell.length_a   1.000
_cell.length_b   1.000
_cell.length_c   1.000
_cell.angle_alpha   90.00
_cell.angle_beta   90.00
_cell.angle_gamma   90.00
#
_symmetry.space_group_name_H-M   'P 1'
#
loop_
_entity.id
_entity.type
_entity.pdbx_description
1 polymer ?
#
loop_
_entity_poly.entity_id
_entity_poly.type
_entity_poly.pdbx_seq_one_letter_code
_entity_poly.pdbx_strand_id
1 'polypeptide(L)'
;VAPWYGVAFSVLLYLSIGPLFATPRTATVSFEIGVVPFLGDVSESAKQISLAVFAAVFFGLSYWLSISPGKLVDRIGKILTPALLLAIAVLVLTAAAKPMGALQTPAEAYQAGAFTKGIIEGYGTMDALASLVFAIIVIDAIRSMGVTDTKHVLSLTTRAGLVAAGCLALVYIFIAYMGATSVAGLGMQENGASVLSKSAEFYFGLGGKVLLAVIVLLACLSTSVGLITACGEYFNRLMPQLSYHKWVVIFTLVSFGFANFGLKEIIKLSIPALMLLYPLTMAIIILAFLHPLFGGKRVVYITTMLATGVMALFDGWKTFESFMEMKSGFVSNLDNFFSANLPLYGSGLGWLLPAVVGFALGFAISKLAK
;
A
#
# COMPACT_ATOMS: atom_id res chain seq x y z
N VAL A 1 -16.77 -3.98 18.70
CA VAL A 1 -17.62 -4.42 17.56
C VAL A 1 -17.91 -5.92 17.74
N ALA A 2 -18.88 -6.52 17.05
CA ALA A 2 -19.14 -7.96 17.19
C ALA A 2 -17.88 -8.76 16.79
N PRO A 3 -17.52 -9.86 17.46
CA PRO A 3 -16.28 -10.61 17.20
C PRO A 3 -16.09 -11.00 15.72
N TRP A 4 -17.17 -11.33 15.03
CA TRP A 4 -17.17 -11.70 13.61
C TRP A 4 -16.68 -10.57 12.67
N TYR A 5 -16.95 -9.31 13.02
CA TYR A 5 -16.53 -8.17 12.20
C TYR A 5 -15.01 -8.02 12.19
N GLY A 6 -14.38 -8.17 13.36
CA GLY A 6 -12.92 -8.08 13.48
C GLY A 6 -12.21 -9.14 12.65
N VAL A 7 -12.76 -10.37 12.66
CA VAL A 7 -12.25 -11.48 11.83
C VAL A 7 -12.49 -11.20 10.35
N ALA A 8 -13.71 -10.85 9.94
CA ALA A 8 -14.03 -10.58 8.53
C ALA A 8 -13.19 -9.44 7.95
N PHE A 9 -13.05 -8.33 8.69
CA PHE A 9 -12.22 -7.20 8.28
C PHE A 9 -10.75 -7.57 8.19
N SER A 10 -10.22 -8.30 9.17
CA SER A 10 -8.83 -8.78 9.13
C SER A 10 -8.61 -9.72 7.94
N VAL A 11 -9.49 -10.68 7.69
CA VAL A 11 -9.42 -11.57 6.51
C VAL A 11 -9.38 -10.77 5.21
N LEU A 12 -10.28 -9.78 5.05
CA LEU A 12 -10.28 -8.91 3.87
C LEU A 12 -8.98 -8.12 3.73
N LEU A 13 -8.44 -7.57 4.81
CA LEU A 13 -7.16 -6.86 4.80
C LEU A 13 -6.00 -7.79 4.39
N TYR A 14 -5.86 -8.95 5.04
CA TYR A 14 -4.79 -9.90 4.74
C TYR A 14 -4.87 -10.42 3.31
N LEU A 15 -6.07 -10.73 2.79
CA LEU A 15 -6.24 -11.15 1.40
C LEU A 15 -5.87 -10.03 0.41
N SER A 16 -6.29 -8.79 0.71
CA SER A 16 -6.04 -7.63 -0.15
C SER A 16 -4.55 -7.30 -0.24
N ILE A 17 -3.87 -7.19 0.91
CA ILE A 17 -2.45 -6.83 0.91
C ILE A 17 -1.59 -8.03 0.48
N GLY A 18 -1.92 -9.24 0.91
CA GLY A 18 -1.17 -10.43 0.54
C GLY A 18 -1.47 -10.87 -0.90
N PRO A 19 -2.21 -11.96 -1.08
CA PRO A 19 -2.28 -12.66 -2.36
C PRO A 19 -2.91 -11.89 -3.52
N LEU A 20 -3.77 -10.90 -3.26
CA LEU A 20 -4.57 -10.26 -4.30
C LEU A 20 -3.92 -9.02 -4.91
N PHE A 21 -3.28 -8.14 -4.12
CA PHE A 21 -2.79 -6.85 -4.62
C PHE A 21 -1.31 -6.59 -4.35
N ALA A 22 -0.87 -6.51 -3.09
CA ALA A 22 0.49 -6.02 -2.83
C ALA A 22 1.55 -7.06 -3.21
N THR A 23 1.37 -8.33 -2.85
CA THR A 23 2.30 -9.41 -3.23
C THR A 23 2.47 -9.54 -4.76
N PRO A 24 1.42 -9.68 -5.59
CA PRO A 24 1.58 -9.72 -7.05
C PRO A 24 2.18 -8.42 -7.63
N ARG A 25 1.91 -7.27 -7.01
CA ARG A 25 2.51 -5.99 -7.40
C ARG A 25 4.03 -5.96 -7.20
N THR A 26 4.56 -6.60 -6.16
CA THR A 26 6.02 -6.63 -5.94
C THR A 26 6.77 -7.28 -7.11
N ALA A 27 6.23 -8.37 -7.67
CA ALA A 27 6.81 -9.06 -8.82
C ALA A 27 6.72 -8.19 -10.09
N THR A 28 5.56 -7.58 -10.35
CA THR A 28 5.35 -6.76 -11.55
C THR A 28 6.16 -5.45 -11.52
N VAL A 29 6.30 -4.81 -10.35
CA VAL A 29 7.20 -3.65 -10.19
C VAL A 29 8.66 -4.05 -10.41
N SER A 30 9.09 -5.19 -9.87
CA SER A 30 10.46 -5.70 -10.08
C SER A 30 10.72 -5.99 -11.56
N PHE A 31 9.74 -6.51 -12.28
CA PHE A 31 9.83 -6.76 -13.72
C PHE A 31 9.93 -5.44 -14.51
N GLU A 32 9.04 -4.48 -14.24
CA GLU A 32 8.99 -3.18 -14.95
C GLU A 32 10.25 -2.33 -14.71
N ILE A 33 10.86 -2.40 -13.53
CA ILE A 33 12.09 -1.65 -13.23
C ILE A 33 13.34 -2.46 -13.60
N GLY A 34 13.33 -3.77 -13.36
CA GLY A 34 14.53 -4.60 -13.39
C GLY A 34 14.75 -5.42 -14.66
N VAL A 35 13.71 -5.61 -15.50
CA VAL A 35 13.79 -6.47 -16.69
C VAL A 35 13.35 -5.74 -17.95
N VAL A 36 12.17 -5.11 -17.95
CA VAL A 36 11.64 -4.34 -19.11
C VAL A 36 12.67 -3.39 -19.73
N PRO A 37 13.44 -2.63 -18.95
CA PRO A 37 14.38 -1.68 -19.52
C PRO A 37 15.58 -2.33 -20.24
N PHE A 38 15.79 -3.64 -20.07
CA PHE A 38 16.83 -4.43 -20.72
C PHE A 38 16.30 -5.32 -21.85
N LEU A 39 14.98 -5.48 -21.96
CA LEU A 39 14.34 -6.30 -22.99
C LEU A 39 14.36 -5.62 -24.38
N GLY A 40 14.51 -4.30 -24.43
CA GLY A 40 14.44 -3.53 -25.69
C GLY A 40 13.02 -3.51 -26.28
N ASP A 41 12.92 -3.21 -27.59
CA ASP A 41 11.65 -3.19 -28.32
C ASP A 41 11.23 -4.61 -28.71
N VAL A 42 10.68 -5.35 -27.75
CA VAL A 42 10.05 -6.67 -27.97
C VAL A 42 8.55 -6.54 -28.19
N SER A 43 7.96 -7.51 -28.90
CA SER A 43 6.51 -7.59 -29.05
C SER A 43 5.81 -7.74 -27.69
N GLU A 44 4.57 -7.24 -27.59
CA GLU A 44 3.78 -7.32 -26.34
C GLU A 44 3.60 -8.77 -25.86
N SER A 45 3.46 -9.72 -26.80
CA SER A 45 3.40 -11.15 -26.50
C SER A 45 4.69 -11.68 -25.87
N ALA A 46 5.85 -11.23 -26.34
CA ALA A 46 7.14 -11.60 -25.76
C ALA A 46 7.30 -10.97 -24.37
N LYS A 47 6.88 -9.70 -24.19
CA LYS A 47 6.87 -9.03 -22.88
C LYS A 47 6.02 -9.81 -21.85
N GLN A 48 4.85 -10.31 -22.26
CA GLN A 48 3.97 -11.09 -21.38
C GLN A 48 4.59 -12.45 -21.00
N ILE A 49 5.24 -13.14 -21.94
CA ILE A 49 5.95 -14.38 -21.65
C ILE A 49 7.14 -14.11 -20.72
N SER A 50 7.91 -13.04 -20.96
CA SER A 50 9.00 -12.63 -20.07
C SER A 50 8.50 -12.33 -18.66
N LEU A 51 7.34 -11.66 -18.52
CA LEU A 51 6.71 -11.43 -17.23
C LEU A 51 6.35 -12.75 -16.54
N ALA A 52 5.74 -13.70 -17.26
CA ALA A 52 5.34 -14.99 -16.69
C ALA A 52 6.54 -15.80 -16.20
N VAL A 53 7.63 -15.85 -16.98
CA VAL A 53 8.87 -16.51 -16.59
C VAL A 53 9.51 -15.81 -15.39
N PHE A 54 9.60 -14.48 -15.43
CA PHE A 54 10.16 -13.71 -14.32
C PHE A 54 9.34 -13.90 -13.03
N ALA A 55 8.00 -13.83 -13.12
CA ALA A 55 7.11 -14.02 -11.99
C ALA A 55 7.25 -15.45 -11.43
N ALA A 56 7.41 -16.47 -12.26
CA ALA A 56 7.61 -17.85 -11.82
C ALA A 56 8.91 -18.00 -11.01
N VAL A 57 10.00 -17.40 -11.47
CA VAL A 57 11.28 -17.39 -10.75
C VAL A 57 11.16 -16.58 -9.45
N PHE A 58 10.59 -15.38 -9.53
CA PHE A 58 10.43 -14.48 -8.38
C PHE A 58 9.57 -15.10 -7.27
N PHE A 59 8.45 -15.74 -7.63
CA PHE A 59 7.58 -16.42 -6.68
C PHE A 59 8.13 -17.76 -6.22
N GLY A 60 8.89 -18.49 -7.06
CA GLY A 60 9.63 -19.67 -6.63
C GLY A 60 10.65 -19.34 -5.54
N LEU A 61 11.40 -18.24 -5.71
CA LEU A 61 12.30 -17.71 -4.69
C LEU A 61 11.54 -17.22 -3.46
N SER A 62 10.47 -16.44 -3.64
CA SER A 62 9.64 -15.94 -2.53
C SER A 62 9.09 -17.09 -1.69
N TYR A 63 8.59 -18.15 -2.33
CA TYR A 63 8.09 -19.36 -1.68
C TYR A 63 9.17 -20.07 -0.87
N TRP A 64 10.32 -20.36 -1.50
CA TRP A 64 11.44 -21.04 -0.85
C TRP A 64 11.92 -20.29 0.40
N LEU A 65 11.99 -18.96 0.30
CA LEU A 65 12.35 -18.09 1.42
C LEU A 65 11.27 -18.05 2.51
N SER A 66 9.99 -18.03 2.13
CA SER A 66 8.86 -17.94 3.07
C SER A 66 8.66 -19.20 3.90
N ILE A 67 9.12 -20.37 3.43
CA ILE A 67 9.06 -21.63 4.21
C ILE A 67 9.96 -21.56 5.45
N SER A 68 11.05 -20.77 5.41
CA SER A 68 12.02 -20.66 6.51
C SER A 68 12.32 -19.20 6.87
N PRO A 69 11.33 -18.46 7.42
CA PRO A 69 11.38 -17.00 7.51
C PRO A 69 12.51 -16.46 8.41
N GLY A 70 12.94 -17.23 9.41
CA GLY A 70 13.73 -16.72 10.54
C GLY A 70 15.18 -16.30 10.28
N LYS A 71 15.78 -16.57 9.11
CA LYS A 71 17.21 -16.21 8.86
C LYS A 71 17.44 -15.23 7.72
N LEU A 72 16.48 -15.06 6.82
CA LEU A 72 16.67 -14.25 5.60
C LEU A 72 16.16 -12.82 5.77
N VAL A 73 14.99 -12.62 6.39
CA VAL A 73 14.42 -11.27 6.62
C VAL A 73 15.38 -10.38 7.41
N ASP A 74 16.03 -10.93 8.45
CA ASP A 74 16.99 -10.21 9.27
C ASP A 74 18.29 -9.81 8.55
N ARG A 75 18.75 -10.63 7.60
CA ARG A 75 20.00 -10.39 6.86
C ARG A 75 19.78 -9.48 5.66
N ILE A 76 18.69 -9.73 4.93
CA ILE A 76 18.26 -8.92 3.79
C ILE A 76 17.90 -7.52 4.26
N GLY A 77 17.01 -7.38 5.26
CA GLY A 77 16.50 -6.08 5.68
C GLY A 77 17.58 -5.13 6.23
N LYS A 78 18.55 -5.66 7.00
CA LYS A 78 19.63 -4.85 7.61
C LYS A 78 20.61 -4.26 6.60
N ILE A 79 20.84 -4.93 5.48
CA ILE A 79 21.81 -4.48 4.47
C ILE A 79 21.09 -3.81 3.30
N LEU A 80 19.98 -4.40 2.84
CA LEU A 80 19.30 -3.95 1.64
C LEU A 80 18.44 -2.71 1.85
N THR A 81 17.80 -2.54 3.01
CA THR A 81 17.00 -1.32 3.25
C THR A 81 17.89 -0.07 3.28
N PRO A 82 19.04 -0.07 4.00
CA PRO A 82 19.96 1.06 3.92
C PRO A 82 20.57 1.24 2.53
N ALA A 83 20.93 0.16 1.83
CA ALA A 83 21.47 0.24 0.48
C ALA A 83 20.46 0.82 -0.53
N LEU A 84 19.18 0.41 -0.44
CA LEU A 84 18.08 0.95 -1.24
C LEU A 84 17.87 2.43 -0.96
N LEU A 85 17.75 2.80 0.31
CA LEU A 85 17.57 4.20 0.69
C LEU A 85 18.75 5.06 0.25
N LEU A 86 19.98 4.54 0.34
CA LEU A 86 21.17 5.24 -0.12
C LEU A 86 21.18 5.39 -1.65
N ALA A 87 20.86 4.34 -2.40
CA ALA A 87 20.80 4.42 -3.87
C ALA A 87 19.72 5.40 -4.34
N ILE A 88 18.54 5.36 -3.74
CA ILE A 88 17.46 6.33 -4.00
C ILE A 88 17.91 7.72 -3.57
N ALA A 89 18.51 7.89 -2.39
CA ALA A 89 18.97 9.20 -1.94
C ALA A 89 20.02 9.79 -2.90
N VAL A 90 21.01 9.00 -3.35
CA VAL A 90 21.99 9.43 -4.35
C VAL A 90 21.28 9.86 -5.64
N LEU A 91 20.38 9.02 -6.15
CA LEU A 91 19.66 9.29 -7.39
C LEU A 91 18.77 10.53 -7.32
N VAL A 92 18.14 10.77 -6.17
CA VAL A 92 17.26 11.92 -6.05
C VAL A 92 18.02 13.19 -5.67
N LEU A 93 19.10 13.11 -4.89
CA LEU A 93 19.97 14.25 -4.64
C LEU A 93 20.67 14.72 -5.93
N THR A 94 21.06 13.79 -6.82
CA THR A 94 21.56 14.18 -8.15
C THR A 94 20.48 14.83 -8.99
N ALA A 95 19.25 14.29 -8.97
CA ALA A 95 18.12 14.91 -9.67
C ALA A 95 17.74 16.29 -9.10
N ALA A 96 17.89 16.49 -7.79
CA ALA A 96 17.67 17.79 -7.14
C ALA A 96 18.77 18.81 -7.49
N ALA A 97 20.02 18.36 -7.57
CA ALA A 97 21.16 19.22 -7.93
C ALA A 97 21.23 19.55 -9.43
N LYS A 98 20.75 18.65 -10.29
CA LYS A 98 20.77 18.79 -11.76
C LYS A 98 19.42 18.37 -12.35
N PRO A 99 18.35 19.16 -12.17
CA PRO A 99 17.02 18.78 -12.65
C PRO A 99 17.01 18.62 -14.19
N MET A 100 16.26 17.63 -14.68
CA MET A 100 16.13 17.33 -16.12
C MET A 100 15.49 18.47 -16.92
N GLY A 101 14.77 19.36 -16.23
CA GLY A 101 14.24 20.60 -16.79
C GLY A 101 13.40 21.35 -15.77
N ALA A 102 12.78 22.45 -16.24
CA ALA A 102 11.92 23.26 -15.41
C ALA A 102 10.63 22.51 -15.04
N LEU A 103 10.12 22.80 -13.83
CA LEU A 103 8.83 22.31 -13.38
C LEU A 103 7.73 22.76 -14.35
N GLN A 104 6.93 21.81 -14.80
CA GLN A 104 5.79 22.07 -15.68
C GLN A 104 4.59 22.58 -14.87
N THR A 105 3.61 23.16 -15.56
CA THR A 105 2.35 23.57 -14.94
C THR A 105 1.66 22.36 -14.29
N PRO A 106 1.13 22.48 -13.06
CA PRO A 106 0.44 21.39 -12.40
C PRO A 106 -0.72 20.86 -13.25
N ALA A 107 -0.83 19.54 -13.34
CA ALA A 107 -2.00 18.89 -13.92
C ALA A 107 -3.27 19.34 -13.18
N GLU A 108 -4.41 19.34 -13.89
CA GLU A 108 -5.71 19.84 -13.39
C GLU A 108 -6.06 19.29 -11.99
N ALA A 109 -5.82 17.99 -11.77
CA ALA A 109 -6.06 17.31 -10.49
C ALA A 109 -5.26 17.90 -9.31
N TYR A 110 -4.12 18.55 -9.56
CA TYR A 110 -3.22 19.08 -8.54
C TYR A 110 -3.33 20.61 -8.36
N GLN A 111 -4.06 21.33 -9.21
CA GLN A 111 -4.12 22.80 -9.16
C GLN A 111 -4.79 23.35 -7.89
N ALA A 112 -5.93 22.76 -7.48
CA ALA A 112 -6.69 23.22 -6.30
C ALA A 112 -6.74 22.18 -5.16
N GLY A 113 -6.12 21.00 -5.35
CA GLY A 113 -6.35 19.83 -4.50
C GLY A 113 -5.13 18.98 -4.18
N ALA A 114 -3.91 19.52 -4.33
CA ALA A 114 -2.66 18.75 -4.19
C ALA A 114 -2.55 17.98 -2.85
N PHE A 115 -2.98 18.58 -1.73
CA PHE A 115 -2.95 17.92 -0.42
C PHE A 115 -3.88 16.70 -0.37
N THR A 116 -5.14 16.87 -0.80
CA THR A 116 -6.11 15.79 -0.80
C THR A 116 -5.75 14.70 -1.80
N LYS A 117 -5.24 15.07 -2.98
CA LYS A 117 -4.70 14.10 -3.94
C LYS A 117 -3.51 13.34 -3.35
N GLY A 118 -2.60 14.00 -2.65
CA GLY A 118 -1.51 13.34 -1.94
C GLY A 118 -1.99 12.27 -0.95
N ILE A 119 -3.06 12.55 -0.18
CA ILE A 119 -3.66 11.56 0.73
C ILE A 119 -4.18 10.34 -0.04
N ILE A 120 -4.88 10.57 -1.16
CA ILE A 120 -5.49 9.51 -1.96
C ILE A 120 -4.43 8.67 -2.70
N GLU A 121 -3.44 9.31 -3.30
CA GLU A 121 -2.30 8.62 -3.91
C GLU A 121 -1.50 7.83 -2.86
N GLY A 122 -1.45 8.33 -1.62
CA GLY A 122 -0.93 7.61 -0.47
C GLY A 122 -1.67 6.29 -0.16
N TYR A 123 -2.92 6.12 -0.59
CA TYR A 123 -3.60 4.83 -0.48
C TYR A 123 -2.92 3.77 -1.35
N GLY A 124 -2.33 4.20 -2.46
CA GLY A 124 -1.54 3.35 -3.34
C GLY A 124 -0.30 2.75 -2.68
N THR A 125 0.18 3.22 -1.52
CA THR A 125 1.35 2.61 -0.86
C THR A 125 0.99 1.34 -0.08
N MET A 126 -0.28 1.16 0.29
CA MET A 126 -0.77 0.05 1.13
C MET A 126 -0.21 0.03 2.56
N ASP A 127 0.62 0.99 2.96
CA ASP A 127 1.33 1.00 4.26
C ASP A 127 0.39 1.07 5.46
N ALA A 128 -0.68 1.86 5.37
CA ALA A 128 -1.64 1.98 6.46
C ALA A 128 -2.38 0.66 6.71
N LEU A 129 -2.80 -0.03 5.65
CA LEU A 129 -3.42 -1.35 5.75
C LEU A 129 -2.41 -2.37 6.31
N ALA A 130 -1.17 -2.32 5.83
CA ALA A 130 -0.10 -3.22 6.23
C ALA A 130 0.28 -3.03 7.71
N SER A 131 0.19 -1.81 8.23
CA SER A 131 0.49 -1.52 9.63
C SER A 131 -0.39 -2.31 10.60
N LEU A 132 -1.68 -2.51 10.29
CA LEU A 132 -2.59 -3.32 11.12
C LEU A 132 -2.23 -4.80 11.09
N VAL A 133 -1.71 -5.28 9.96
CA VAL A 133 -1.28 -6.67 9.74
C VAL A 133 0.04 -6.95 10.46
N PHE A 134 1.04 -6.08 10.27
CA PHE A 134 2.39 -6.28 10.78
C PHE A 134 2.58 -5.80 12.22
N ALA A 135 1.63 -5.06 12.82
CA ALA A 135 1.76 -4.53 14.18
C ALA A 135 2.11 -5.62 15.21
N ILE A 136 1.46 -6.79 15.13
CA ILE A 136 1.72 -7.87 16.09
C ILE A 136 3.13 -8.45 15.94
N ILE A 137 3.63 -8.56 14.71
CA ILE A 137 4.97 -9.06 14.40
C ILE A 137 6.02 -8.10 14.96
N VAL A 138 5.83 -6.78 14.78
CA VAL A 138 6.74 -5.77 15.33
C VAL A 138 6.74 -5.78 16.87
N ILE A 139 5.56 -5.89 17.49
CA ILE A 139 5.43 -5.97 18.95
C ILE A 139 6.12 -7.22 19.50
N ASP A 140 5.90 -8.38 18.87
CA ASP A 140 6.50 -9.65 19.29
C ASP A 140 8.03 -9.64 19.07
N ALA A 141 8.52 -8.99 18.03
CA ALA A 141 9.95 -8.78 17.80
C ALA A 141 10.60 -7.92 18.90
N ILE A 142 9.95 -6.85 19.36
CA ILE A 142 10.46 -6.03 20.48
C ILE A 142 10.41 -6.83 21.80
N ARG A 143 9.35 -7.61 22.02
CA ARG A 143 9.23 -8.46 23.21
C ARG A 143 10.29 -9.56 23.26
N SER A 144 10.64 -10.14 22.12
CA SER A 144 11.69 -11.17 22.05
C SER A 144 13.09 -10.64 22.38
N MET A 145 13.31 -9.32 22.28
CA MET A 145 14.52 -8.64 22.76
C MET A 145 14.56 -8.46 24.29
N GLY A 146 13.58 -8.98 25.03
CA GLY A 146 13.51 -8.91 26.49
C GLY A 146 12.75 -7.70 27.05
N VAL A 147 12.15 -6.86 26.20
CA VAL A 147 11.33 -5.72 26.63
C VAL A 147 9.89 -6.18 26.88
N THR A 148 9.53 -6.39 28.15
CA THR A 148 8.20 -6.92 28.53
C THR A 148 7.20 -5.85 28.96
N ASP A 149 7.65 -4.69 29.42
CA ASP A 149 6.76 -3.61 29.86
C ASP A 149 6.07 -2.92 28.68
N THR A 150 4.73 -2.91 28.69
CA THR A 150 3.88 -2.33 27.66
C THR A 150 4.21 -0.85 27.39
N LYS A 151 4.55 -0.07 28.43
CA LYS A 151 4.91 1.35 28.24
C LYS A 151 6.22 1.50 27.48
N HIS A 152 7.21 0.67 27.80
CA HIS A 152 8.49 0.64 27.10
C HIS A 152 8.34 0.15 25.66
N VAL A 153 7.56 -0.91 25.42
CA VAL A 153 7.25 -1.39 24.05
C VAL A 153 6.62 -0.27 23.24
N LEU A 154 5.60 0.41 23.78
CA LEU A 154 4.94 1.52 23.08
C LEU A 154 5.93 2.66 22.77
N SER A 155 6.72 3.09 23.75
CA SER A 155 7.71 4.17 23.56
C SER A 155 8.76 3.83 22.50
N LEU A 156 9.29 2.60 22.51
CA LEU A 156 10.29 2.16 21.53
C LEU A 156 9.67 2.11 20.12
N THR A 157 8.50 1.50 19.98
CA THR A 157 7.78 1.44 18.69
C THR A 157 7.47 2.82 18.16
N THR A 158 6.98 3.74 18.99
CA THR A 158 6.66 5.12 18.55
C THR A 158 7.90 5.88 18.12
N ARG A 159 9.02 5.80 18.87
CA ARG A 159 10.27 6.49 18.49
C ARG A 159 10.85 5.93 17.19
N ALA A 160 10.90 4.61 17.06
CA ALA A 160 11.35 3.96 15.83
C ALA A 160 10.45 4.32 14.64
N GLY A 161 9.12 4.30 14.85
CA GLY A 161 8.14 4.68 13.84
C GLY A 161 8.26 6.14 13.39
N LEU A 162 8.49 7.07 14.32
CA LEU A 162 8.70 8.49 13.97
C LEU A 162 9.96 8.71 13.14
N VAL A 163 11.06 8.03 13.48
CA VAL A 163 12.30 8.08 12.68
C VAL A 163 12.06 7.49 11.29
N ALA A 164 11.42 6.32 11.20
CA ALA A 164 11.11 5.68 9.93
C ALA A 164 10.19 6.55 9.05
N ALA A 165 9.11 7.10 9.63
CA ALA A 165 8.18 7.98 8.93
C ALA A 165 8.86 9.26 8.45
N GLY A 166 9.73 9.87 9.26
CA GLY A 166 10.49 11.06 8.88
C GLY A 166 11.44 10.81 7.71
N CYS A 167 12.22 9.72 7.77
CA CYS A 167 13.09 9.30 6.68
C CYS A 167 12.30 9.03 5.39
N LEU A 168 11.17 8.32 5.50
CA LEU A 168 10.33 7.98 4.36
C LEU A 168 9.68 9.23 3.74
N ALA A 169 9.19 10.15 4.56
CA ALA A 169 8.63 11.42 4.10
C ALA A 169 9.66 12.26 3.33
N LEU A 170 10.89 12.34 3.84
CA LEU A 170 11.99 13.04 3.17
C LEU A 170 12.26 12.43 1.78
N VAL A 171 12.35 11.10 1.71
CA VAL A 171 12.56 10.37 0.45
C VAL A 171 11.42 10.61 -0.53
N TYR A 172 10.15 10.59 -0.09
CA TYR A 172 9.01 10.83 -0.98
C TYR A 172 8.96 12.26 -1.53
N ILE A 173 9.29 13.29 -0.73
CA ILE A 173 9.37 14.69 -1.20
C ILE A 173 10.36 14.78 -2.37
N PHE A 174 11.52 14.16 -2.18
CA PHE A 174 12.58 14.09 -3.16
C PHE A 174 12.12 13.34 -4.42
N ILE A 175 11.56 12.12 -4.28
CA ILE A 175 11.09 11.34 -5.43
C ILE A 175 10.01 12.10 -6.21
N ALA A 176 9.09 12.78 -5.52
CA ALA A 176 8.07 13.60 -6.13
C ALA A 176 8.67 14.78 -6.92
N TYR A 177 9.68 15.46 -6.36
CA TYR A 177 10.41 16.53 -7.04
C TYR A 177 11.12 16.03 -8.31
N MET A 178 11.80 14.88 -8.22
CA MET A 178 12.42 14.25 -9.38
C MET A 178 11.36 13.88 -10.45
N GLY A 179 10.25 13.26 -10.05
CA GLY A 179 9.17 12.94 -10.98
C GLY A 179 8.63 14.18 -11.69
N ALA A 180 8.40 15.27 -10.95
CA ALA A 180 7.90 16.52 -11.51
C ALA A 180 8.88 17.19 -12.50
N THR A 181 10.19 17.15 -12.21
CA THR A 181 11.22 17.71 -13.10
C THR A 181 11.54 16.81 -14.28
N SER A 182 11.30 15.49 -14.16
CA SER A 182 11.56 14.52 -15.23
C SER A 182 10.67 14.70 -16.46
N VAL A 183 9.49 15.32 -16.30
CA VAL A 183 8.52 15.51 -17.40
C VAL A 183 9.12 16.31 -18.56
N ALA A 184 9.96 17.31 -18.26
CA ALA A 184 10.60 18.14 -19.28
C ALA A 184 11.60 17.36 -20.15
N GLY A 185 12.27 16.34 -19.59
CA GLY A 185 13.28 15.56 -20.29
C GLY A 185 12.79 14.22 -20.84
N LEU A 186 11.90 13.53 -20.12
CA LEU A 186 11.41 12.19 -20.46
C LEU A 186 10.00 12.20 -21.07
N GLY A 187 9.26 13.30 -20.93
CA GLY A 187 7.83 13.34 -21.17
C GLY A 187 7.04 12.65 -20.06
N MET A 188 5.70 12.72 -20.14
CA MET A 188 4.82 12.01 -19.22
C MET A 188 4.95 10.49 -19.41
N GLN A 189 5.17 9.78 -18.31
CA GLN A 189 5.29 8.31 -18.31
C GLN A 189 4.00 7.66 -17.81
N GLU A 190 3.80 6.40 -18.21
CA GLU A 190 2.60 5.64 -17.83
C GLU A 190 2.53 5.31 -16.33
N ASN A 191 3.68 5.10 -15.68
CA ASN A 191 3.75 4.71 -14.27
C ASN A 191 5.06 5.15 -13.60
N GLY A 192 5.09 5.09 -12.27
CA GLY A 192 6.25 5.50 -11.47
C GLY A 192 7.49 4.61 -11.63
N ALA A 193 7.33 3.35 -12.01
CA ALA A 193 8.45 2.45 -12.29
C ALA A 193 9.23 2.91 -13.54
N SER A 194 8.52 3.32 -14.59
CA SER A 194 9.13 3.88 -15.80
C SER A 194 9.85 5.20 -15.52
N VAL A 195 9.27 6.08 -14.67
CA VAL A 195 9.91 7.34 -14.26
C VAL A 195 11.24 7.06 -13.56
N LEU A 196 11.26 6.15 -12.57
CA LEU A 196 12.47 5.81 -11.82
C LEU A 196 13.56 5.20 -12.72
N SER A 197 13.19 4.23 -13.56
CA SER A 197 14.14 3.52 -14.42
C SER A 197 14.78 4.46 -15.45
N LYS A 198 13.97 5.26 -16.16
CA LYS A 198 14.47 6.22 -17.15
C LYS A 198 15.26 7.36 -16.50
N SER A 199 14.89 7.79 -15.29
CA SER A 199 15.68 8.78 -14.54
C SER A 199 17.05 8.22 -14.13
N ALA A 200 17.10 6.96 -13.67
CA ALA A 200 18.36 6.30 -13.33
C ALA A 200 19.29 6.17 -14.54
N GLU A 201 18.72 5.81 -15.69
CA GLU A 201 19.43 5.74 -16.96
C GLU A 201 19.96 7.12 -17.40
N PHE A 202 19.15 8.17 -17.27
CA PHE A 202 19.55 9.53 -17.61
C PHE A 202 20.75 10.03 -16.78
N TYR A 203 20.74 9.81 -15.45
CA TYR A 203 21.78 10.35 -14.58
C TYR A 203 23.05 9.49 -14.48
N PHE A 204 22.92 8.17 -14.56
CA PHE A 204 24.01 7.23 -14.26
C PHE A 204 24.24 6.20 -15.36
N GLY A 205 23.54 6.33 -16.49
CA GLY A 205 23.63 5.39 -17.60
C GLY A 205 23.25 3.97 -17.22
N LEU A 206 23.89 3.00 -17.88
CA LEU A 206 23.65 1.58 -17.66
C LEU A 206 23.96 1.14 -16.22
N GLY A 207 24.99 1.72 -15.59
CA GLY A 207 25.43 1.36 -14.24
C GLY A 207 24.35 1.64 -13.18
N GLY A 208 23.74 2.83 -13.21
CA GLY A 208 22.65 3.15 -12.26
C GLY A 208 21.36 2.39 -12.54
N LYS A 209 21.07 2.12 -13.82
CA LYS A 209 19.94 1.28 -14.24
C LYS A 209 20.06 -0.15 -13.68
N VAL A 210 21.23 -0.78 -13.81
CA VAL A 210 21.51 -2.12 -13.25
C VAL A 210 21.48 -2.09 -11.72
N LEU A 211 22.08 -1.07 -11.10
CA LEU A 211 22.07 -0.93 -9.65
C LEU A 211 20.63 -0.83 -9.11
N LEU A 212 19.80 0.03 -9.72
CA LEU A 212 18.39 0.19 -9.35
C LEU A 212 17.62 -1.13 -9.54
N ALA A 213 17.84 -1.84 -10.64
CA ALA A 213 17.22 -3.13 -10.92
C ALA A 213 17.48 -4.17 -9.81
N VAL A 214 18.76 -4.34 -9.42
CA VAL A 214 19.15 -5.31 -8.38
C VAL A 214 18.53 -4.93 -7.04
N ILE A 215 18.62 -3.66 -6.67
CA ILE A 215 18.13 -3.19 -5.37
C ILE A 215 16.60 -3.33 -5.29
N VAL A 216 15.86 -2.91 -6.32
CA VAL A 216 14.40 -3.02 -6.34
C VAL A 216 13.97 -4.48 -6.31
N LEU A 217 14.61 -5.36 -7.09
CA LEU A 217 14.31 -6.79 -7.07
C LEU A 217 14.45 -7.37 -5.67
N LEU A 218 15.56 -7.06 -4.98
CA LEU A 218 15.82 -7.54 -3.63
C LEU A 218 14.84 -6.94 -2.60
N ALA A 219 14.51 -5.65 -2.72
CA ALA A 219 13.54 -5.00 -1.86
C ALA A 219 12.14 -5.62 -2.02
N CYS A 220 11.66 -5.74 -3.26
CA CYS A 220 10.37 -6.37 -3.56
C CYS A 220 10.33 -7.84 -3.14
N LEU A 221 11.42 -8.60 -3.30
CA LEU A 221 11.51 -9.98 -2.83
C LEU A 221 11.33 -10.05 -1.31
N SER A 222 11.97 -9.16 -0.56
CA SER A 222 11.85 -9.11 0.90
C SER A 222 10.41 -8.79 1.36
N THR A 223 9.74 -7.86 0.68
CA THR A 223 8.34 -7.50 0.96
C THR A 223 7.40 -8.65 0.62
N SER A 224 7.60 -9.31 -0.54
CA SER A 224 6.85 -10.50 -0.96
C SER A 224 6.93 -11.61 0.10
N VAL A 225 8.14 -11.93 0.56
CA VAL A 225 8.37 -12.94 1.60
C VAL A 225 7.66 -12.54 2.91
N GLY A 226 7.81 -11.28 3.34
CA GLY A 226 7.15 -10.79 4.56
C GLY A 226 5.62 -10.90 4.50
N LEU A 227 5.01 -10.56 3.36
CA LEU A 227 3.57 -10.67 3.15
C LEU A 227 3.08 -12.11 3.10
N ILE A 228 3.79 -12.99 2.38
CA ILE A 228 3.43 -14.41 2.30
C ILE A 228 3.53 -15.07 3.67
N THR A 229 4.60 -14.80 4.44
CA THR A 229 4.76 -15.30 5.80
C THR A 229 3.67 -14.77 6.73
N ALA A 230 3.39 -13.47 6.73
CA ALA A 230 2.35 -12.88 7.58
C ALA A 230 0.96 -13.45 7.28
N CYS A 231 0.61 -13.59 6.00
CA CYS A 231 -0.65 -14.22 5.60
C CYS A 231 -0.68 -15.71 5.99
N GLY A 232 0.42 -16.44 5.76
CA GLY A 232 0.55 -17.84 6.14
C GLY A 232 0.35 -18.07 7.63
N GLU A 233 0.96 -17.23 8.48
CA GLU A 233 0.82 -17.30 9.93
C GLU A 233 -0.61 -16.96 10.39
N TYR A 234 -1.18 -15.88 9.85
CA TYR A 234 -2.53 -15.45 10.20
C TYR A 234 -3.59 -16.51 9.85
N PHE A 235 -3.55 -17.04 8.63
CA PHE A 235 -4.51 -18.04 8.18
C PHE A 235 -4.29 -19.43 8.80
N ASN A 236 -3.05 -19.78 9.16
CA ASN A 236 -2.78 -20.96 9.96
C ASN A 236 -3.37 -20.83 11.39
N ARG A 237 -3.30 -19.65 12.00
CA ARG A 237 -3.96 -19.38 13.30
C ARG A 237 -5.49 -19.42 13.19
N LEU A 238 -6.05 -18.89 12.10
CA LEU A 238 -7.50 -18.82 11.89
C LEU A 238 -8.11 -20.18 11.48
N MET A 239 -7.42 -20.93 10.63
CA MET A 239 -7.83 -22.23 10.09
C MET A 239 -6.68 -23.24 10.24
N PRO A 240 -6.47 -23.79 11.46
CA PRO A 240 -5.36 -24.69 11.76
C PRO A 240 -5.46 -26.07 11.08
N GLN A 241 -6.57 -26.33 10.37
CA GLN A 241 -6.76 -27.55 9.55
C GLN A 241 -5.77 -27.63 8.38
N LEU A 242 -5.29 -26.48 7.89
CA LEU A 242 -4.27 -26.39 6.86
C LEU A 242 -2.95 -25.95 7.50
N SER A 243 -1.88 -26.68 7.23
CA SER A 243 -0.56 -26.32 7.73
C SER A 243 -0.06 -25.01 7.12
N TYR A 244 0.78 -24.28 7.86
CA TYR A 244 1.48 -23.08 7.38
C TYR A 244 2.04 -23.25 5.95
N HIS A 245 2.69 -24.39 5.68
CA HIS A 245 3.26 -24.71 4.37
C HIS A 245 2.20 -24.69 3.25
N LYS A 246 1.01 -25.26 3.49
CA LYS A 246 -0.09 -25.24 2.50
C LYS A 246 -0.59 -23.82 2.25
N TRP A 247 -0.73 -23.01 3.30
CA TRP A 247 -1.10 -21.60 3.15
C TRP A 247 -0.08 -20.80 2.34
N VAL A 248 1.21 -21.00 2.60
CA VAL A 248 2.31 -20.38 1.85
C VAL A 248 2.26 -20.78 0.37
N VAL A 249 2.02 -22.05 0.04
CA VAL A 249 1.81 -22.50 -1.35
C VAL A 249 0.61 -21.78 -1.99
N ILE A 250 -0.55 -21.77 -1.33
CA ILE A 250 -1.77 -21.15 -1.85
C ILE A 250 -1.53 -19.67 -2.16
N PHE A 251 -1.01 -18.90 -1.20
CA PHE A 251 -0.80 -17.47 -1.41
C PHE A 251 0.24 -17.17 -2.47
N THR A 252 1.29 -17.99 -2.59
CA THR A 252 2.28 -17.86 -3.66
C THR A 252 1.62 -18.10 -5.02
N LEU A 253 0.85 -19.18 -5.18
CA LEU A 253 0.21 -19.51 -6.46
C LEU A 253 -0.86 -18.49 -6.87
N VAL A 254 -1.67 -18.01 -5.92
CA VAL A 254 -2.63 -16.94 -6.18
C VAL A 254 -1.90 -15.67 -6.62
N SER A 255 -0.86 -15.25 -5.89
CA SER A 255 -0.06 -14.07 -6.26
C SER A 255 0.60 -14.22 -7.63
N PHE A 256 1.13 -15.41 -7.95
CA PHE A 256 1.67 -15.69 -9.27
C PHE A 256 0.61 -15.52 -10.36
N GLY A 257 -0.60 -16.06 -10.15
CA GLY A 257 -1.72 -15.88 -11.07
C GLY A 257 -2.04 -14.41 -11.32
N PHE A 258 -2.19 -13.61 -10.27
CA PHE A 258 -2.48 -12.18 -10.39
C PHE A 258 -1.34 -11.36 -10.99
N ALA A 259 -0.08 -11.72 -10.73
CA ALA A 259 1.08 -11.02 -11.28
C ALA A 259 1.11 -11.03 -12.82
N ASN A 260 0.55 -12.08 -13.44
CA ASN A 260 0.50 -12.21 -14.89
C ASN A 260 -0.45 -11.22 -15.60
N PHE A 261 -1.30 -10.49 -14.85
CA PHE A 261 -2.09 -9.38 -15.41
C PHE A 261 -1.26 -8.11 -15.67
N GLY A 262 -0.06 -8.02 -15.11
CA GLY A 262 0.83 -6.87 -15.26
C GLY A 262 0.53 -5.72 -14.30
N LEU A 263 1.48 -4.79 -14.18
CA LEU A 263 1.47 -3.75 -13.14
C LEU A 263 0.25 -2.82 -13.25
N LYS A 264 -0.05 -2.36 -14.47
CA LYS A 264 -1.13 -1.39 -14.73
C LYS A 264 -2.50 -1.94 -14.32
N GLU A 265 -2.78 -3.19 -14.69
CA GLU A 265 -4.06 -3.82 -14.38
C GLU A 265 -4.19 -4.19 -12.91
N ILE A 266 -3.12 -4.63 -12.25
CA ILE A 266 -3.12 -4.86 -10.79
C ILE A 266 -3.41 -3.55 -10.05
N ILE A 267 -2.77 -2.44 -10.44
CA ILE A 267 -3.04 -1.13 -9.84
C ILE A 267 -4.51 -0.78 -10.01
N LYS A 268 -5.05 -0.83 -11.25
CA LYS A 268 -6.47 -0.54 -11.52
C LYS A 268 -7.42 -1.40 -10.69
N LEU A 269 -7.19 -2.72 -10.64
CA LEU A 269 -8.02 -3.67 -9.90
C LEU A 269 -7.97 -3.41 -8.39
N SER A 270 -6.84 -2.90 -7.88
CA SER A 270 -6.69 -2.61 -6.45
C SER A 270 -7.44 -1.35 -6.00
N ILE A 271 -7.64 -0.34 -6.87
CA ILE A 271 -8.22 0.96 -6.47
C ILE A 271 -9.61 0.81 -5.81
N PRO A 272 -10.58 0.05 -6.36
CA PRO A 272 -11.88 -0.14 -5.71
C PRO A 272 -11.77 -0.73 -4.30
N ALA A 273 -10.89 -1.73 -4.12
CA ALA A 273 -10.66 -2.35 -2.81
C ALA A 273 -9.99 -1.36 -1.84
N LEU A 274 -9.07 -0.53 -2.33
CA LEU A 274 -8.41 0.52 -1.55
C LEU A 274 -9.43 1.55 -1.07
N MET A 275 -10.32 2.03 -1.94
CA MET A 275 -11.36 3.00 -1.60
C MET A 275 -12.35 2.46 -0.55
N LEU A 276 -12.52 1.14 -0.47
CA LEU A 276 -13.30 0.49 0.58
C LEU A 276 -12.51 0.34 1.90
N LEU A 277 -11.30 -0.19 1.84
CA LEU A 277 -10.55 -0.62 3.04
C LEU A 277 -9.81 0.53 3.74
N TYR A 278 -9.37 1.55 3.01
CA TYR A 278 -8.64 2.68 3.59
C TYR A 278 -9.47 3.54 4.55
N PRO A 279 -10.68 4.00 4.18
CA PRO A 279 -11.53 4.75 5.09
C PRO A 279 -11.79 4.01 6.41
N LEU A 280 -12.09 2.72 6.32
CA LEU A 280 -12.34 1.85 7.47
C LEU A 280 -11.09 1.71 8.36
N THR A 281 -9.93 1.48 7.75
CA THR A 281 -8.65 1.39 8.46
C THR A 281 -8.30 2.69 9.16
N MET A 282 -8.42 3.82 8.46
CA MET A 282 -8.14 5.14 9.02
C MET A 282 -9.08 5.48 10.17
N ALA A 283 -10.38 5.20 10.02
CA ALA A 283 -11.35 5.39 11.09
C ALA A 283 -11.00 4.57 12.34
N ILE A 284 -10.61 3.29 12.20
CA ILE A 284 -10.17 2.46 13.34
C ILE A 284 -8.92 3.03 14.00
N ILE A 285 -7.92 3.44 13.22
CA ILE A 285 -6.67 4.01 13.76
C ILE A 285 -6.97 5.28 14.57
N ILE A 286 -7.77 6.20 14.01
CA ILE A 286 -8.16 7.45 14.69
C ILE A 286 -8.95 7.14 15.97
N LEU A 287 -9.93 6.23 15.90
CA LEU A 287 -10.71 5.80 17.06
C LEU A 287 -9.84 5.14 18.14
N ALA A 288 -8.78 4.43 17.76
CA ALA A 288 -7.83 3.85 18.71
C ALA A 288 -7.06 4.94 19.48
N PHE A 289 -6.64 6.01 18.83
CA PHE A 289 -6.03 7.16 19.51
C PHE A 289 -7.01 7.95 20.37
N LEU A 290 -8.27 8.09 19.92
CA LEU A 290 -9.33 8.77 20.68
C LEU A 290 -9.96 7.88 21.77
N HIS A 291 -9.58 6.60 21.86
CA HIS A 291 -10.14 5.62 22.80
C HIS A 291 -10.25 6.12 24.26
N PRO A 292 -9.23 6.82 24.83
CA PRO A 292 -9.32 7.33 26.19
C PRO A 292 -10.42 8.39 26.40
N LEU A 293 -10.79 9.14 25.36
CA LEU A 293 -11.77 10.23 25.47
C LEU A 293 -13.19 9.74 25.74
N PHE A 294 -13.51 8.52 25.29
CA PHE A 294 -14.85 7.93 25.41
C PHE A 294 -14.85 6.60 26.19
N GLY A 295 -13.74 6.29 26.87
CA GLY A 295 -13.59 5.11 27.73
C GLY A 295 -13.83 3.79 27.00
N GLY A 296 -13.51 3.71 25.71
CA GLY A 296 -13.68 2.49 24.92
C GLY A 296 -15.12 2.04 24.67
N LYS A 297 -16.12 2.90 24.90
CA LYS A 297 -17.54 2.56 24.70
C LYS A 297 -17.80 2.07 23.26
N ARG A 298 -18.34 0.86 23.15
CA ARG A 298 -18.57 0.14 21.87
C ARG A 298 -19.48 0.91 20.90
N VAL A 299 -20.40 1.73 21.41
CA VAL A 299 -21.34 2.52 20.59
C VAL A 299 -20.61 3.51 19.69
N VAL A 300 -19.54 4.14 20.17
CA VAL A 300 -18.73 5.10 19.39
C VAL A 300 -18.05 4.39 18.21
N TYR A 301 -17.50 3.20 18.45
CA TYR A 301 -16.92 2.38 17.38
C TYR A 301 -17.97 1.98 16.34
N ILE A 302 -19.14 1.50 16.76
CA ILE A 302 -20.16 1.01 15.82
C ILE A 302 -20.67 2.15 14.94
N THR A 303 -21.08 3.26 15.53
CA THR A 303 -21.66 4.40 14.81
C THR A 303 -20.68 5.01 13.81
N THR A 304 -19.43 5.24 14.23
CA THR A 304 -18.37 5.76 13.35
C THR A 304 -18.06 4.79 12.20
N MET A 305 -17.89 3.50 12.50
CA MET A 305 -17.55 2.48 11.49
C MET A 305 -18.67 2.22 10.50
N LEU A 306 -19.93 2.24 10.95
CA LEU A 306 -21.09 2.12 10.06
C LEU A 306 -21.19 3.32 9.12
N ALA A 307 -21.10 4.55 9.65
CA ALA A 307 -21.18 5.76 8.82
C ALA A 307 -20.04 5.81 7.79
N THR A 308 -18.82 5.47 8.20
CA THR A 308 -17.66 5.37 7.30
C THR A 308 -17.84 4.24 6.29
N GLY A 309 -18.32 3.08 6.73
CA GLY A 309 -18.46 1.88 5.89
C GLY A 309 -19.50 2.03 4.80
N VAL A 310 -20.61 2.74 5.04
CA VAL A 310 -21.61 3.03 3.99
C VAL A 310 -20.99 3.85 2.87
N MET A 311 -20.23 4.91 3.21
CA MET A 311 -19.54 5.72 2.21
C MET A 311 -18.44 4.96 1.48
N ALA A 312 -17.63 4.20 2.23
CA ALA A 312 -16.54 3.41 1.65
C ALA A 312 -17.05 2.32 0.71
N LEU A 313 -18.20 1.70 1.03
CA LEU A 313 -18.89 0.76 0.15
C LEU A 313 -19.37 1.45 -1.12
N PHE A 314 -19.97 2.63 -0.99
CA PHE A 314 -20.43 3.41 -2.15
C PHE A 314 -19.27 3.83 -3.06
N ASP A 315 -18.20 4.41 -2.51
CA ASP A 315 -17.04 4.85 -3.28
C ASP A 315 -16.29 3.68 -3.92
N GLY A 316 -16.16 2.55 -3.20
CA GLY A 316 -15.61 1.31 -3.75
C GLY A 316 -16.46 0.77 -4.89
N TRP A 317 -17.78 0.75 -4.74
CA TRP A 317 -18.71 0.27 -5.78
C TRP A 317 -18.74 1.18 -7.00
N LYS A 318 -18.79 2.51 -6.80
CA LYS A 318 -18.69 3.50 -7.86
C LYS A 318 -17.41 3.33 -8.68
N THR A 319 -16.29 3.14 -8.00
CA THR A 319 -15.00 2.92 -8.67
C THR A 319 -15.00 1.61 -9.45
N PHE A 320 -15.56 0.52 -8.86
CA PHE A 320 -15.70 -0.76 -9.55
C PHE A 320 -16.62 -0.68 -10.78
N GLU A 321 -17.73 0.04 -10.69
CA GLU A 321 -18.66 0.27 -11.79
C GLU A 321 -17.99 1.04 -12.95
N SER A 322 -17.23 2.09 -12.63
CA SER A 322 -16.44 2.84 -13.62
C SER A 322 -15.41 1.97 -14.34
N PHE A 323 -14.84 0.99 -13.63
CA PHE A 323 -13.87 0.04 -14.19
C PHE A 323 -14.53 -0.99 -15.10
N MET A 324 -15.72 -1.49 -14.74
CA MET A 324 -16.47 -2.47 -15.54
C MET A 324 -17.24 -1.84 -16.70
N GLU A 325 -17.10 -0.52 -16.93
CA GLU A 325 -17.87 0.28 -17.89
C GLU A 325 -19.39 0.08 -17.77
N MET A 326 -19.85 -0.39 -16.61
CA MET A 326 -21.27 -0.52 -16.31
C MET A 326 -21.79 0.87 -15.94
N LYS A 327 -22.99 1.23 -16.39
CA LYS A 327 -23.66 2.47 -15.98
C LYS A 327 -24.99 2.12 -15.35
N SER A 328 -25.05 2.18 -14.04
CA SER A 328 -26.27 2.10 -13.26
C SER A 328 -26.81 3.51 -13.01
N GLY A 329 -28.07 3.74 -13.34
CA GLY A 329 -28.74 5.02 -13.04
C GLY A 329 -28.82 5.31 -11.53
N PHE A 330 -28.70 4.28 -10.69
CA PHE A 330 -28.71 4.42 -9.24
C PHE A 330 -27.43 5.06 -8.70
N VAL A 331 -26.26 4.58 -9.16
CA VAL A 331 -24.96 5.11 -8.71
C VAL A 331 -24.77 6.54 -9.21
N SER A 332 -25.14 6.86 -10.46
CA SER A 332 -25.02 8.22 -10.98
C SER A 332 -25.92 9.23 -10.24
N ASN A 333 -27.14 8.84 -9.86
CA ASN A 333 -28.03 9.71 -9.08
C ASN A 333 -27.50 9.96 -7.67
N LEU A 334 -27.00 8.92 -6.99
CA LEU A 334 -26.36 9.06 -5.68
C LEU A 334 -25.06 9.88 -5.77
N ASP A 335 -24.28 9.68 -6.82
CA ASP A 335 -23.04 10.41 -7.05
C ASP A 335 -23.28 11.91 -7.22
N ASN A 336 -24.30 12.28 -8.00
CA ASN A 336 -24.73 13.66 -8.15
C ASN A 336 -25.25 14.24 -6.82
N PHE A 337 -26.01 13.46 -6.05
CA PHE A 337 -26.49 13.88 -4.74
C PHE A 337 -25.34 14.15 -3.76
N PHE A 338 -24.37 13.24 -3.65
CA PHE A 338 -23.22 13.42 -2.78
C PHE A 338 -22.29 14.53 -3.26
N SER A 339 -22.06 14.65 -4.57
CA SER A 339 -21.26 15.73 -5.14
C SER A 339 -21.85 17.11 -4.88
N ALA A 340 -23.19 17.23 -4.85
CA ALA A 340 -23.87 18.49 -4.57
C ALA A 340 -23.96 18.83 -3.07
N ASN A 341 -24.10 17.82 -2.19
CA ASN A 341 -24.45 18.05 -0.78
C ASN A 341 -23.35 17.70 0.22
N LEU A 342 -22.32 16.94 -0.18
CA LEU A 342 -21.30 16.45 0.73
C LEU A 342 -19.95 17.16 0.49
N PRO A 343 -19.49 17.98 1.45
CA PRO A 343 -18.17 18.59 1.39
C PRO A 343 -17.08 17.53 1.26
N LEU A 344 -16.01 17.85 0.51
CA LEU A 344 -14.85 16.97 0.26
C LEU A 344 -15.16 15.70 -0.56
N TYR A 345 -16.41 15.47 -0.98
CA TYR A 345 -16.78 14.34 -1.81
C TYR A 345 -16.11 14.39 -3.18
N GLY A 346 -16.16 15.53 -3.86
CA GLY A 346 -15.49 15.74 -5.16
C GLY A 346 -13.96 15.60 -5.09
N SER A 347 -13.37 15.69 -3.90
CA SER A 347 -11.94 15.48 -3.69
C SER A 347 -11.58 14.02 -3.40
N GLY A 348 -12.54 13.11 -3.21
CA GLY A 348 -12.34 11.70 -2.87
C GLY A 348 -12.23 11.38 -1.37
N LEU A 349 -12.57 12.35 -0.50
CA LEU A 349 -12.62 12.18 0.96
C LEU A 349 -14.06 12.20 1.50
N GLY A 350 -15.02 11.71 0.71
CA GLY A 350 -16.44 11.69 1.05
C GLY A 350 -16.77 10.96 2.35
N TRP A 351 -15.94 10.01 2.76
CA TRP A 351 -16.11 9.25 4.00
C TRP A 351 -15.82 10.04 5.28
N LEU A 352 -15.03 11.12 5.22
CA LEU A 352 -14.52 11.81 6.40
C LEU A 352 -15.64 12.49 7.20
N LEU A 353 -16.54 13.21 6.53
CA LEU A 353 -17.62 13.93 7.20
C LEU A 353 -18.63 12.96 7.85
N PRO A 354 -19.09 11.89 7.18
CA PRO A 354 -19.90 10.85 7.81
C PRO A 354 -19.20 10.16 8.97
N ALA A 355 -17.87 9.95 8.91
CA ALA A 355 -17.11 9.41 10.04
C ALA A 355 -17.16 10.35 11.26
N VAL A 356 -16.96 11.67 11.06
CA VAL A 356 -17.02 12.67 12.13
C VAL A 356 -18.43 12.75 12.74
N VAL A 357 -19.47 12.74 11.89
CA VAL A 357 -20.87 12.73 12.34
C VAL A 357 -21.18 11.46 13.14
N GLY A 358 -20.75 10.30 12.64
CA GLY A 358 -20.88 9.02 13.34
C GLY A 358 -20.19 9.02 14.70
N PHE A 359 -18.98 9.57 14.78
CA PHE A 359 -18.25 9.75 16.04
C PHE A 359 -19.00 10.66 17.02
N ALA A 360 -19.46 11.83 16.57
CA ALA A 360 -20.17 12.78 17.43
C ALA A 360 -21.47 12.19 17.98
N LEU A 361 -22.26 11.50 17.14
CA LEU A 361 -23.47 10.80 17.55
C LEU A 361 -23.15 9.68 18.54
N GLY A 362 -22.16 8.84 18.22
CA GLY A 362 -21.70 7.79 19.10
C GLY A 362 -21.27 8.31 20.46
N PHE A 363 -20.51 9.41 20.48
CA PHE A 363 -20.04 10.06 21.69
C PHE A 363 -21.20 10.63 22.53
N ALA A 364 -22.16 11.31 21.89
CA ALA A 364 -23.35 11.83 22.57
C ALA A 364 -24.18 10.71 23.20
N ILE A 365 -24.48 9.65 22.44
CA ILE A 365 -25.19 8.46 22.95
C ILE A 365 -24.39 7.84 24.11
N SER A 366 -23.07 7.78 23.99
CA SER A 366 -22.20 7.23 25.03
C SER A 366 -22.27 8.03 26.35
N LYS A 367 -22.53 9.35 26.30
CA LYS A 367 -22.71 10.16 27.52
C LYS A 367 -24.12 10.05 28.10
N LEU A 368 -25.12 9.83 27.25
CA LEU A 368 -26.53 9.71 27.65
C LEU A 368 -26.84 8.31 28.22
N ALA A 369 -26.21 7.27 27.70
CA ALA A 369 -26.22 5.93 28.26
C ALA A 369 -25.28 5.89 29.48
N LYS A 370 -25.84 6.22 30.65
CA LYS A 370 -25.23 6.00 31.96
C LYS A 370 -25.18 4.51 32.27
#